data_AF-A0A0G1AYH2-F1
#
_entry.id   AF-A0A0G1AYH2-F1
#
_cell.length_a   1.000
_cell.length_b   1.000
_cell.length_c   1.000
_cell.angle_alpha   90.00
_cell.angle_beta   90.00
_cell.angle_gamma   90.00
#
_symmetry.space_group_name_H-M   'P 1'
#
loop_
_entity.id
_entity.type
_entity.pdbx_description
1 polymer ?
#
loop_
_entity_poly.entity_id
_entity_poly.type
_entity_poly.pdbx_seq_one_letter_code
_entity_poly.pdbx_strand_id
1 'polypeptide(L)'
;MNKYFKSLKKYYPYIGLLIVGVLFLSIYGTKKPKPTGTPATFSTEKQKFVETIAVDSSIGKNLVDVEEATPELELKGTEALRGGLTLSRFRDSKNNTAVQIITDERGKVLSMTRTPVSEIERNVDDLLKNLGLGTPGSVMYPTRSSIGTVYVYPDSGVAIVFNEVSRGVYYVINFEIMPLTKFKQVFSEQFQDTPDETAY
;
A
#
# COMPACT_ATOMS: atom_id res chain seq x y z
N MET A 1 -27.07 -1.87 -62.00
CA MET A 1 -27.04 -1.47 -60.58
C MET A 1 -28.32 -1.83 -59.78
N ASN A 2 -29.12 -2.84 -60.19
CA ASN A 2 -30.46 -3.09 -59.60
C ASN A 2 -30.69 -4.50 -58.99
N LYS A 3 -29.69 -5.40 -59.02
CA LYS A 3 -29.82 -6.75 -58.43
C LYS A 3 -29.45 -6.81 -56.94
N TYR A 4 -28.49 -5.99 -56.50
CA TYR A 4 -28.06 -5.96 -55.10
C TYR A 4 -29.10 -5.33 -54.16
N PHE A 5 -29.82 -4.30 -54.61
CA PHE A 5 -30.87 -3.63 -53.81
C PHE A 5 -32.10 -4.51 -53.56
N LYS A 6 -32.47 -5.37 -54.51
CA LYS A 6 -33.58 -6.34 -54.32
C LYS A 6 -33.22 -7.46 -53.34
N SER A 7 -31.95 -7.86 -53.30
CA SER A 7 -31.48 -8.88 -52.35
C SER A 7 -31.49 -8.36 -50.91
N LEU A 8 -31.04 -7.12 -50.67
CA LEU A 8 -31.02 -6.52 -49.32
C LEU A 8 -32.42 -6.46 -48.67
N LYS A 9 -33.47 -6.14 -49.45
CA LYS A 9 -34.86 -6.08 -48.95
C LYS A 9 -35.35 -7.39 -48.34
N LYS A 10 -34.85 -8.54 -48.79
CA LYS A 10 -35.21 -9.87 -48.26
C LYS A 10 -34.67 -10.10 -46.84
N TYR A 11 -33.62 -9.37 -46.46
CA TYR A 11 -32.95 -9.53 -45.17
C TYR A 11 -33.29 -8.46 -44.13
N TYR A 12 -34.07 -7.43 -44.49
CA TYR A 12 -34.55 -6.41 -43.55
C TYR A 12 -35.19 -6.96 -42.25
N PRO A 13 -36.05 -8.00 -42.28
CA PRO A 13 -36.61 -8.54 -41.04
C PRO A 13 -35.54 -9.20 -40.15
N TYR A 14 -34.51 -9.80 -40.76
CA TYR A 14 -33.40 -10.43 -40.03
C TYR A 14 -32.40 -9.41 -39.48
N ILE A 15 -32.15 -8.32 -40.21
CA ILE A 15 -31.33 -7.20 -39.74
C ILE A 15 -32.02 -6.49 -38.55
N GLY A 16 -33.34 -6.32 -38.61
CA GLY A 16 -34.12 -5.79 -37.48
C GLY A 16 -34.04 -6.70 -36.25
N LEU A 17 -34.19 -8.02 -36.42
CA LEU A 17 -34.02 -9.00 -35.33
C LEU A 17 -32.61 -9.00 -34.74
N LEU A 18 -31.58 -8.81 -35.56
CA LEU A 18 -30.17 -8.78 -35.12
C LEU A 18 -29.88 -7.52 -34.29
N ILE A 19 -30.43 -6.36 -34.68
CA ILE A 19 -30.32 -5.11 -33.92
C ILE A 19 -31.07 -5.20 -32.58
N VAL A 20 -32.29 -5.77 -32.58
CA VAL A 20 -33.05 -6.00 -31.34
C VAL A 20 -32.33 -7.00 -30.44
N GLY A 21 -31.72 -8.06 -30.99
CA GLY A 21 -30.93 -9.03 -30.24
C GLY A 21 -29.69 -8.42 -29.59
N VAL A 22 -28.97 -7.55 -30.29
CA VAL A 22 -27.79 -6.82 -29.76
C VAL A 22 -28.19 -5.82 -28.67
N LEU A 23 -29.32 -5.11 -28.83
CA LEU A 23 -29.85 -4.23 -27.78
C LEU A 23 -30.32 -5.01 -26.55
N PHE A 24 -30.95 -6.17 -26.75
CA PHE A 24 -31.39 -7.04 -25.65
C PHE A 24 -30.20 -7.64 -24.89
N LEU A 25 -29.13 -8.05 -25.58
CA LEU A 25 -27.87 -8.50 -24.96
C LEU A 25 -27.13 -7.37 -24.25
N SER A 26 -27.20 -6.13 -24.75
CA SER A 26 -26.61 -4.95 -24.08
C SER A 26 -27.33 -4.61 -22.77
N ILE A 27 -28.67 -4.74 -22.74
CA ILE A 27 -29.51 -4.39 -21.57
C ILE A 27 -29.56 -5.54 -20.55
N TYR A 28 -29.57 -6.81 -20.99
CA TYR A 28 -29.65 -7.97 -20.09
C TYR A 28 -28.31 -8.67 -19.80
N GLY A 29 -27.27 -8.43 -20.61
CA GLY A 29 -25.93 -9.01 -20.42
C GLY A 29 -25.05 -8.29 -19.40
N THR A 30 -25.50 -7.16 -18.85
CA THR A 30 -24.80 -6.46 -17.76
C THR A 30 -25.50 -6.66 -16.43
N LYS A 31 -25.76 -7.93 -16.06
CA LYS A 31 -25.70 -8.26 -14.63
C LYS A 31 -24.26 -8.02 -14.21
N LYS A 32 -23.96 -6.79 -13.79
CA LYS A 32 -22.77 -6.51 -12.98
C LYS A 32 -22.72 -7.61 -11.93
N PRO A 33 -21.59 -8.32 -11.75
CA PRO A 33 -21.50 -9.27 -10.67
C PRO A 33 -21.97 -8.54 -9.41
N LYS A 34 -22.95 -9.11 -8.71
CA LYS A 34 -23.24 -8.66 -7.35
C LYS A 34 -21.88 -8.62 -6.65
N PRO A 35 -21.52 -7.54 -5.95
CA PRO A 35 -20.35 -7.56 -5.10
C PRO A 35 -20.61 -8.64 -4.03
N THR A 36 -20.26 -9.89 -4.33
CA THR A 36 -20.07 -10.98 -3.37
C THR A 36 -18.73 -10.75 -2.73
N GLY A 37 -18.72 -9.70 -1.95
CA GLY A 37 -17.76 -9.37 -0.94
C GLY A 37 -18.56 -8.45 -0.05
N THR A 38 -18.85 -8.89 1.17
CA THR A 38 -19.15 -7.96 2.25
C THR A 38 -18.16 -6.82 2.08
N PRO A 39 -18.59 -5.56 1.85
CA PRO A 39 -17.66 -4.45 1.84
C PRO A 39 -16.83 -4.63 3.10
N ALA A 40 -15.51 -4.67 2.99
CA ALA A 40 -14.67 -4.72 4.17
C ALA A 40 -15.17 -3.57 5.04
N THR A 41 -15.85 -3.93 6.13
CA THR A 41 -16.37 -2.99 7.09
C THR A 41 -15.11 -2.38 7.65
N PHE A 42 -14.73 -1.21 7.14
CA PHE A 42 -13.69 -0.42 7.74
C PHE A 42 -14.16 -0.20 9.17
N SER A 43 -13.46 -0.86 10.11
CA SER A 43 -13.65 -0.58 11.51
C SER A 43 -13.48 0.93 11.68
N THR A 44 -14.47 1.57 12.27
CA THR A 44 -14.38 2.97 12.70
C THR A 44 -13.33 3.17 13.80
N GLU A 45 -12.66 2.11 14.26
CA GLU A 45 -11.42 2.22 15.00
C GLU A 45 -10.32 2.73 14.05
N LYS A 46 -10.05 4.04 14.13
CA LYS A 46 -8.98 4.72 13.42
C LYS A 46 -7.73 3.84 13.35
N GLN A 47 -7.20 3.66 12.13
CA GLN A 47 -5.82 3.24 11.94
C GLN A 47 -4.94 4.10 12.84
N LYS A 48 -4.14 3.45 13.70
CA LYS A 48 -3.28 4.13 14.66
C LYS A 48 -1.96 4.46 13.98
N PHE A 49 -2.01 5.25 12.92
CA PHE A 49 -0.79 5.70 12.26
C PHE A 49 0.01 6.58 13.21
N VAL A 50 1.33 6.53 13.03
CA VAL A 50 2.17 7.63 13.51
C VAL A 50 1.95 8.78 12.54
N GLU A 51 1.06 9.72 12.87
CA GLU A 51 0.77 10.91 12.06
C GLU A 51 1.46 12.14 12.65
N THR A 52 2.74 12.30 12.33
CA THR A 52 3.55 13.43 12.80
C THR A 52 3.89 14.39 11.66
N ILE A 53 3.97 13.88 10.42
CA ILE A 53 4.23 14.66 9.20
C ILE A 53 3.21 14.33 8.11
N ALA A 54 3.02 15.24 7.14
CA ALA A 54 1.94 15.13 6.15
C ALA A 54 1.94 13.79 5.37
N VAL A 55 3.13 13.28 5.03
CA VAL A 55 3.31 12.03 4.29
C VAL A 55 2.88 10.78 5.08
N ASP A 56 2.68 10.88 6.39
CA ASP A 56 2.20 9.76 7.23
C ASP A 56 0.80 9.30 6.85
N SER A 57 -0.02 10.24 6.37
CA SER A 57 -1.38 10.00 5.90
C SER A 57 -1.45 9.57 4.43
N SER A 58 -0.31 9.18 3.82
CA SER A 58 -0.24 8.83 2.39
C SER A 58 -0.78 7.43 2.07
N ILE A 59 -0.88 6.55 3.07
CA ILE A 59 -1.32 5.17 2.87
C ILE A 59 -2.69 5.12 2.19
N GLY A 60 -2.78 4.38 1.09
CA GLY A 60 -4.00 4.25 0.30
C GLY A 60 -4.23 5.33 -0.75
N LYS A 61 -3.48 6.44 -0.75
CA LYS A 61 -3.56 7.49 -1.77
C LYS A 61 -2.72 7.14 -3.00
N ASN A 62 -2.93 7.85 -4.10
CA ASN A 62 -2.00 7.76 -5.23
C ASN A 62 -0.73 8.57 -4.90
N LEU A 63 0.44 8.06 -5.29
CA LEU A 63 1.71 8.76 -5.05
C LEU A 63 1.75 10.14 -5.70
N VAL A 64 1.16 10.29 -6.90
CA VAL A 64 1.11 11.57 -7.59
C VAL A 64 0.38 12.63 -6.75
N ASP A 65 -0.77 12.26 -6.15
CA ASP A 65 -1.53 13.16 -5.28
C ASP A 65 -0.74 13.53 -4.01
N VAL A 66 0.10 12.61 -3.50
CA VAL A 66 0.95 12.84 -2.33
C VAL A 66 2.09 13.82 -2.65
N GLU A 67 2.71 13.66 -3.81
CA GLU A 67 3.75 14.56 -4.32
C GLU A 67 3.19 15.97 -4.57
N GLU A 68 1.99 16.08 -5.15
CA GLU A 68 1.31 17.37 -5.34
C GLU A 68 0.95 18.05 -4.01
N ALA A 69 0.49 17.28 -3.02
CA ALA A 69 0.12 17.79 -1.71
C ALA A 69 1.33 18.12 -0.80
N THR A 70 2.52 17.57 -1.12
CA THR A 70 3.72 17.70 -0.29
C THR A 70 4.91 18.12 -1.18
N PRO A 71 4.94 19.37 -1.67
CA PRO A 71 5.95 19.84 -2.61
C PRO A 71 7.39 19.80 -2.05
N GLU A 72 7.55 19.62 -0.73
CA GLU A 72 8.83 19.48 -0.07
C GLU A 72 9.46 18.07 -0.21
N LEU A 73 8.74 17.11 -0.80
CA LEU A 73 9.24 15.78 -1.15
C LEU A 73 10.05 15.82 -2.45
N GLU A 74 11.32 15.51 -2.36
CA GLU A 74 12.23 15.42 -3.50
C GLU A 74 12.56 13.97 -3.83
N LEU A 75 12.14 13.48 -5.00
CA LEU A 75 12.49 12.13 -5.47
C LEU A 75 14.01 12.00 -5.66
N LYS A 76 14.59 10.97 -5.05
CA LYS A 76 16.03 10.64 -5.13
C LYS A 76 16.31 9.37 -5.92
N GLY A 77 15.34 8.48 -6.06
CA GLY A 77 15.48 7.30 -6.89
C GLY A 77 14.27 6.37 -6.80
N THR A 78 14.18 5.47 -7.76
CA THR A 78 13.14 4.45 -7.84
C THR A 78 13.75 3.09 -8.12
N GLU A 79 13.10 2.05 -7.61
CA GLU A 79 13.53 0.67 -7.75
C GLU A 79 12.30 -0.22 -7.93
N ALA A 80 12.33 -1.10 -8.92
CA ALA A 80 11.29 -2.11 -9.09
C ALA A 80 11.51 -3.24 -8.08
N LEU A 81 10.48 -3.52 -7.28
CA LEU A 81 10.44 -4.64 -6.37
C LEU A 81 9.66 -5.81 -6.98
N ARG A 82 9.74 -6.98 -6.34
CA ARG A 82 8.98 -8.16 -6.77
C ARG A 82 7.48 -7.92 -6.67
N GLY A 83 6.73 -8.57 -7.57
CA GLY A 83 5.27 -8.58 -7.54
C GLY A 83 4.60 -7.29 -8.02
N GLY A 84 5.24 -6.57 -8.96
CA GLY A 84 4.69 -5.35 -9.56
C GLY A 84 4.76 -4.14 -8.64
N LEU A 85 5.59 -4.20 -7.58
CA LEU A 85 5.74 -3.13 -6.61
C LEU A 85 6.87 -2.18 -7.03
N THR A 86 6.76 -0.91 -6.67
CA THR A 86 7.82 0.08 -6.89
C THR A 86 8.20 0.72 -5.56
N LEU A 87 9.50 0.78 -5.26
CA LEU A 87 10.06 1.54 -4.16
C LEU A 87 10.56 2.88 -4.66
N SER A 88 9.98 3.96 -4.16
CA SER A 88 10.41 5.33 -4.42
C SER A 88 11.06 5.90 -3.17
N ARG A 89 12.27 6.46 -3.33
CA ARG A 89 13.05 7.06 -2.25
C ARG A 89 12.99 8.57 -2.38
N PHE A 90 12.55 9.25 -1.33
CA PHE A 90 12.39 10.69 -1.26
C PHE A 90 13.23 11.29 -0.14
N ARG A 91 13.56 12.57 -0.29
CA ARG A 91 13.98 13.42 0.81
C ARG A 91 12.88 14.42 1.10
N ASP A 92 12.38 14.44 2.32
CA ASP A 92 11.51 15.51 2.81
C ASP A 92 12.41 16.65 3.31
N SER A 93 12.46 17.73 2.53
CA SER A 93 13.32 18.88 2.85
C SER A 93 12.82 19.69 4.04
N LYS A 94 11.51 19.69 4.31
CA LYS A 94 10.89 20.39 5.44
C LYS A 94 11.22 19.75 6.77
N ASN A 95 11.13 18.42 6.82
CA ASN A 95 11.38 17.64 8.03
C ASN A 95 12.82 17.09 8.10
N ASN A 96 13.62 17.31 7.05
CA ASN A 96 14.98 16.81 6.90
C ASN A 96 15.08 15.29 7.14
N THR A 97 14.13 14.53 6.60
CA THR A 97 14.05 13.07 6.76
C THR A 97 14.07 12.35 5.43
N ALA A 98 14.60 11.13 5.43
CA ALA A 98 14.51 10.22 4.30
C ALA A 98 13.19 9.45 4.39
N VAL A 99 12.45 9.43 3.29
CA VAL A 99 11.17 8.74 3.18
C VAL A 99 11.27 7.70 2.07
N GLN A 100 10.79 6.50 2.32
CA GLN A 100 10.67 5.45 1.32
C GLN A 100 9.21 5.08 1.17
N ILE A 101 8.70 5.05 -0.06
CA ILE A 101 7.31 4.75 -0.35
C ILE A 101 7.26 3.54 -1.28
N ILE A 102 6.47 2.53 -0.91
CA ILE A 102 6.17 1.37 -1.76
C ILE A 102 4.80 1.58 -2.38
N THR A 103 4.71 1.50 -3.70
CA THR A 103 3.46 1.58 -4.46
C THR A 103 3.15 0.29 -5.23
N ASP A 104 1.86 0.08 -5.54
CA ASP A 104 1.42 -0.94 -6.49
C ASP A 104 1.55 -0.46 -7.96
N GLU A 105 1.20 -1.33 -8.90
CA GLU A 105 1.21 -1.06 -10.35
C GLU A 105 0.33 0.13 -10.79
N ARG A 106 -0.60 0.55 -9.94
CA ARG A 106 -1.52 1.69 -10.18
C ARG A 106 -1.03 2.98 -9.51
N GLY A 107 0.14 2.93 -8.85
CA GLY A 107 0.70 4.06 -8.10
C GLY A 107 0.07 4.26 -6.72
N LYS A 108 -0.75 3.33 -6.23
CA LYS A 108 -1.33 3.42 -4.90
C LYS A 108 -0.27 3.13 -3.84
N VAL A 109 -0.16 4.00 -2.84
CA VAL A 109 0.77 3.86 -1.72
C VAL A 109 0.33 2.72 -0.81
N LEU A 110 1.16 1.69 -0.72
CA LEU A 110 0.96 0.53 0.15
C LEU A 110 1.76 0.64 1.46
N SER A 111 2.90 1.32 1.43
CA SER A 111 3.69 1.57 2.62
C SER A 111 4.53 2.83 2.50
N MET A 112 4.79 3.45 3.64
CA MET A 112 5.74 4.52 3.83
C MET A 112 6.64 4.18 5.03
N THR A 113 7.95 4.30 4.83
CA THR A 113 8.99 4.14 5.85
C THR A 113 9.75 5.45 6.02
N ARG A 114 9.99 5.88 7.25
CA ARG A 114 10.78 7.09 7.54
C ARG A 114 11.51 6.98 8.89
N THR A 115 12.45 7.90 9.12
CA THR A 115 13.05 8.06 10.45
C THR A 115 12.09 8.75 11.42
N PRO A 116 12.23 8.57 12.73
CA PRO A 116 11.48 9.33 13.72
C PRO A 116 11.86 10.82 13.67
N VAL A 117 10.88 11.70 13.83
CA VAL A 117 11.03 13.16 13.75
C VAL A 117 10.72 13.87 15.07
N SER A 118 9.91 13.28 15.94
CA SER A 118 9.58 13.83 17.27
C SER A 118 10.29 13.08 18.40
N GLU A 119 10.35 13.67 19.60
CA GLU A 119 10.95 13.01 20.77
C GLU A 119 10.19 11.74 21.17
N ILE A 120 8.85 11.77 21.11
CA ILE A 120 7.97 10.63 21.42
C ILE A 120 8.28 9.44 20.50
N GLU A 121 8.60 9.70 19.23
CA GLU A 121 8.91 8.64 18.27
C GLU A 121 10.30 8.03 18.45
N ARG A 122 11.23 8.69 19.16
CA ARG A 122 12.62 8.23 19.28
C ARG A 122 12.79 7.09 20.28
N ASN A 123 11.85 6.93 21.20
CA ASN A 123 11.83 5.84 22.18
C ASN A 123 10.66 4.90 21.86
N VAL A 124 10.94 3.60 21.74
CA VAL A 124 9.91 2.63 21.36
C VAL A 124 8.80 2.50 22.41
N ASP A 125 9.12 2.62 23.70
CA ASP A 125 8.13 2.47 24.78
C ASP A 125 7.15 3.64 24.80
N ASP A 126 7.67 4.85 24.62
CA ASP A 126 6.85 6.06 24.51
C ASP A 126 5.98 6.03 23.25
N LEU A 127 6.55 5.61 22.12
CA LEU A 127 5.82 5.48 20.87
C LEU A 127 4.70 4.43 20.97
N LEU A 128 4.98 3.24 21.50
CA LEU A 128 3.98 2.19 21.70
C LEU A 128 2.87 2.63 22.64
N LYS A 129 3.22 3.33 23.73
CA LYS A 129 2.25 3.88 24.67
C LYS A 129 1.38 4.95 24.01
N ASN A 130 1.97 5.86 23.24
CA ASN A 130 1.25 6.92 22.53
C ASN A 130 0.26 6.35 21.51
N LEU A 131 0.65 5.29 20.81
CA LEU A 131 -0.21 4.58 19.87
C LEU A 131 -1.17 3.59 20.58
N GLY A 132 -1.02 3.34 21.89
CA GLY A 132 -1.77 2.31 22.59
C GLY A 132 -1.65 0.94 21.91
N LEU A 133 -0.44 0.58 21.48
CA LEU A 133 -0.11 -0.71 20.90
C LEU A 133 0.32 -1.68 22.01
N GLY A 134 -0.21 -2.90 21.95
CA GLY A 134 0.08 -3.97 22.91
C GLY A 134 1.16 -4.92 22.38
N THR A 135 0.87 -6.22 22.44
CA THR A 135 1.76 -7.25 21.88
C THR A 135 1.79 -7.18 20.35
N PRO A 136 2.98 -7.23 19.71
CA PRO A 136 3.06 -7.26 18.26
C PRO A 136 2.51 -8.56 17.69
N GLY A 137 1.93 -8.49 16.49
CA GLY A 137 1.48 -9.66 15.74
C GLY A 137 2.64 -10.50 15.18
N SER A 138 3.82 -9.89 15.06
CA SER A 138 5.08 -10.60 14.76
C SER A 138 6.28 -9.79 15.25
N VAL A 139 7.33 -10.50 15.63
CA VAL A 139 8.68 -9.96 15.75
C VAL A 139 9.48 -10.42 14.54
N MET A 140 10.23 -9.50 13.93
CA MET A 140 11.11 -9.76 12.79
C MET A 140 12.43 -9.00 13.00
N TYR A 141 13.39 -9.21 12.10
CA TYR A 141 14.73 -8.66 12.18
C TYR A 141 15.15 -8.09 10.83
N PRO A 142 15.91 -6.98 10.78
CA PRO A 142 16.44 -6.49 9.52
C PRO A 142 17.39 -7.52 8.88
N THR A 143 17.25 -7.73 7.57
CA THR A 143 18.17 -8.57 6.80
C THR A 143 19.55 -7.91 6.77
N ARG A 144 20.63 -8.70 6.81
CA ARG A 144 22.02 -8.21 6.72
C ARG A 144 22.41 -7.23 7.82
N SER A 145 21.70 -7.24 8.94
CA SER A 145 22.04 -6.48 10.14
C SER A 145 21.89 -7.39 11.34
N SER A 146 22.92 -7.39 12.20
CA SER A 146 22.88 -8.02 13.52
C SER A 146 22.18 -7.13 14.55
N ILE A 147 21.82 -5.91 14.18
CA ILE A 147 21.22 -4.90 15.07
C ILE A 147 19.84 -4.50 14.54
N GLY A 148 18.88 -4.48 15.46
CA GLY A 148 17.53 -4.02 15.19
C GLY A 148 16.48 -5.11 15.38
N THR A 149 15.35 -4.72 15.90
CA THR A 149 14.16 -5.55 16.08
C THR A 149 13.00 -4.83 15.42
N VAL A 150 12.15 -5.59 14.75
CA VAL A 150 10.97 -5.08 14.05
C VAL A 150 9.74 -5.63 14.74
N TYR A 151 8.96 -4.75 15.36
CA TYR A 151 7.64 -5.09 15.87
C TYR A 151 6.60 -4.75 14.80
N VAL A 152 5.83 -5.76 14.38
CA VAL A 152 4.82 -5.63 13.34
C VAL A 152 3.43 -5.72 13.96
N TYR A 153 2.57 -4.75 13.66
CA TYR A 153 1.18 -4.66 14.09
C TYR A 153 0.27 -4.65 12.85
N PRO A 154 -0.03 -5.82 12.25
CA PRO A 154 -0.78 -5.90 10.98
C PRO A 154 -2.14 -5.22 11.05
N ASP A 155 -2.86 -5.41 12.15
CA ASP A 155 -4.20 -4.86 12.37
C ASP A 155 -4.20 -3.34 12.56
N SER A 156 -3.04 -2.76 12.89
CA SER A 156 -2.86 -1.31 13.02
C SER A 156 -2.20 -0.66 11.81
N GLY A 157 -1.66 -1.46 10.87
CA GLY A 157 -0.92 -0.94 9.73
C GLY A 157 0.40 -0.26 10.11
N VAL A 158 1.04 -0.70 11.21
CA VAL A 158 2.27 -0.10 11.74
C VAL A 158 3.34 -1.15 11.97
N ALA A 159 4.57 -0.85 11.59
CA ALA A 159 5.75 -1.57 12.04
C ALA A 159 6.81 -0.59 12.54
N ILE A 160 7.55 -0.99 13.57
CA ILE A 160 8.56 -0.15 14.22
C ILE A 160 9.88 -0.91 14.23
N VAL A 161 10.92 -0.30 13.66
CA VAL A 161 12.28 -0.82 13.67
C VAL A 161 13.06 -0.08 14.73
N PHE A 162 13.60 -0.79 15.72
CA PHE A 162 14.25 -0.17 16.88
C PHE A 162 15.38 -1.05 17.43
N ASN A 163 16.24 -0.48 18.26
CA ASN A 163 17.25 -1.21 19.01
C ASN A 163 16.66 -1.74 20.32
N GLU A 164 16.72 -3.05 20.53
CA GLU A 164 16.14 -3.65 21.73
C GLU A 164 16.80 -3.19 23.04
N VAL A 165 18.12 -2.96 23.01
CA VAL A 165 18.93 -2.57 24.18
C VAL A 165 18.75 -1.08 24.50
N SER A 166 18.93 -0.20 23.53
CA SER A 166 18.84 1.25 23.76
C SER A 166 17.40 1.78 23.71
N ARG A 167 16.44 0.96 23.28
CA ARG A 167 15.04 1.34 23.02
C ARG A 167 14.87 2.41 21.93
N GLY A 168 15.97 2.77 21.24
CA GLY A 168 15.98 3.81 20.21
C GLY A 168 15.34 3.34 18.92
N VAL A 169 14.38 4.12 18.40
CA VAL A 169 13.70 3.84 17.13
C VAL A 169 14.57 4.31 15.96
N TYR A 170 14.75 3.44 14.97
CA TYR A 170 15.43 3.73 13.71
C TYR A 170 14.44 4.16 12.63
N TYR A 171 13.35 3.39 12.47
CA TYR A 171 12.36 3.63 11.45
C TYR A 171 10.94 3.36 11.96
N VAL A 172 10.03 4.17 11.46
CA VAL A 172 8.59 3.98 11.57
C VAL A 172 8.07 3.64 10.19
N ILE A 173 7.22 2.61 10.12
CA ILE A 173 6.64 2.11 8.88
C ILE A 173 5.12 2.14 9.04
N ASN A 174 4.47 3.01 8.28
CA ASN A 174 3.02 2.92 8.07
C ASN A 174 2.77 2.06 6.82
N PHE A 175 1.75 1.21 6.85
CA PHE A 175 1.38 0.39 5.71
C PHE A 175 -0.12 0.13 5.67
N GLU A 176 -0.63 -0.17 4.47
CA GLU A 176 -2.03 -0.55 4.29
C GLU A 176 -2.29 -1.87 5.03
N ILE A 177 -3.32 -1.91 5.89
CA ILE A 177 -3.66 -3.09 6.67
C ILE A 177 -3.72 -4.31 5.75
N MET A 178 -2.84 -5.27 6.03
CA MET A 178 -2.68 -6.47 5.23
C MET A 178 -2.33 -7.65 6.13
N PRO A 179 -2.65 -8.89 5.72
CA PRO A 179 -2.26 -10.08 6.46
C PRO A 179 -0.73 -10.13 6.67
N LEU A 180 -0.29 -10.66 7.81
CA LEU A 180 1.14 -10.79 8.13
C LEU A 180 1.93 -11.53 7.02
N THR A 181 1.33 -12.53 6.39
CA THR A 181 1.94 -13.25 5.27
C THR A 181 2.22 -12.33 4.07
N LYS A 182 1.31 -11.40 3.78
CA LYS A 182 1.49 -10.41 2.71
C LYS A 182 2.54 -9.37 3.10
N PHE A 183 2.51 -8.89 4.35
CA PHE A 183 3.55 -7.99 4.87
C PHE A 183 4.94 -8.62 4.69
N LYS A 184 5.14 -9.86 5.15
CA LYS A 184 6.40 -10.59 5.00
C LYS A 184 6.85 -10.72 3.55
N GLN A 185 5.92 -10.88 2.60
CA GLN A 185 6.26 -10.90 1.17
C GLN A 185 6.77 -9.54 0.67
N VAL A 186 6.04 -8.46 1.00
CA VAL A 186 6.39 -7.09 0.58
C VAL A 186 7.76 -6.67 1.13
N PHE A 187 8.04 -7.02 2.39
CA PHE A 187 9.27 -6.62 3.07
C PHE A 187 10.33 -7.73 3.14
N SER A 188 10.21 -8.79 2.35
CA SER A 188 11.12 -9.95 2.41
C SER A 188 12.58 -9.64 2.12
N GLU A 189 12.86 -8.56 1.40
CA GLU A 189 14.23 -8.11 1.12
C GLU A 189 14.80 -7.22 2.22
N GLN A 190 13.96 -6.78 3.17
CA GLN A 190 14.33 -5.87 4.26
C GLN A 190 14.29 -6.56 5.62
N PHE A 191 13.35 -7.50 5.81
CA PHE A 191 13.10 -8.17 7.08
C PHE A 191 13.04 -9.69 6.94
N GLN A 192 13.48 -10.38 7.99
CA GLN A 192 13.49 -11.83 8.12
C GLN A 192 12.97 -12.26 9.49
N ASP A 193 12.52 -13.51 9.60
CA ASP A 193 11.88 -14.03 10.81
C ASP A 193 12.87 -14.38 11.92
N THR A 194 14.13 -14.65 11.57
CA THR A 194 15.20 -15.01 12.51
C THR A 194 16.31 -13.97 12.46
N PRO A 195 17.02 -13.69 13.56
CA PRO A 195 18.19 -12.81 13.53
C PRO A 195 19.25 -13.30 12.53
N ASP A 196 19.97 -12.37 11.90
CA ASP A 196 21.14 -12.71 11.09
C ASP A 196 22.38 -12.77 11.98
N GLU A 197 22.68 -13.96 12.50
CA GLU A 197 23.86 -14.19 13.33
C GLU A 197 25.18 -14.08 12.55
N THR A 198 25.13 -13.97 11.21
CA THR A 198 26.32 -13.86 10.36
C THR A 198 26.70 -12.42 10.02
N ALA A 199 25.88 -11.45 10.41
CA ALA A 199 26.09 -10.02 10.12
C ALA A 199 26.99 -9.30 11.15
N TYR A 200 27.81 -10.04 11.91
CA TYR A 200 28.80 -9.50 12.86
C TYR A 200 30.17 -9.26 12.24
#